data_AF-A0A819WNA7-F1
#
_entry.id   AF-A0A819WNA7-F1
#
_cell.length_a   1.000
_cell.length_b   1.000
_cell.length_c   1.000
_cell.angle_alpha   90.00
_cell.angle_beta   90.00
_cell.angle_gamma   90.00
#
_symmetry.space_group_name_H-M   'P 1'
#
loop_
_entity.id
_entity.type
_entity.pdbx_description
1 polymer ?
#
loop_
_entity_poly.entity_id
_entity_poly.type
_entity_poly.pdbx_seq_one_letter_code
_entity_poly.pdbx_strand_id
1 'polypeptide(L)'
;ISGYVLLGVESSSFSISLWVQRTSTGKGTLVHQSSQTDGHGSCTVPIGFSSAGNIIATAWAPDKQITGPVLSINAWTHIATTYSPTNGLILYVNGASVGSTCAQSNGAPSEVVILTLGNSLSGGECNSQSIAMGTFSGYLDEFRVYSRELSDTEIYALTKDKTCFDGIMDGDETDIDCGGSCFKCAVGQNCILTIDCNNVLCTNDICANATCNDGLKNNGETDVECGGSNCLPCGNGKACSADDDCDSKNCRCGTCIDKICSDGIIDGNETDIDCGGSCPACAAYQMCKVDQDCSTASNNISCLNGSCERKYSCM
;
A
#
# COMPACT_ATOMS: atom_id res chain seq x y z
N ILE A 1 4.65 17.89 20.78
CA ILE A 1 4.33 17.05 19.60
C ILE A 1 3.67 17.97 18.60
N SER A 2 4.41 18.45 17.60
CA SER A 2 3.94 19.41 16.60
C SER A 2 3.18 18.62 15.52
N GLY A 3 1.90 18.36 15.78
CA GLY A 3 1.06 17.43 15.01
C GLY A 3 0.23 18.10 13.92
N TYR A 4 0.78 19.06 13.19
CA TYR A 4 0.12 19.58 11.99
C TYR A 4 0.62 18.78 10.80
N VAL A 5 -0.27 18.01 10.16
CA VAL A 5 -0.02 17.42 8.85
C VAL A 5 -0.18 18.54 7.82
N LEU A 6 0.90 18.91 7.14
CA LEU A 6 0.85 19.85 6.02
C LEU A 6 0.09 19.20 4.87
N LEU A 7 -1.19 19.51 4.74
CA LEU A 7 -2.01 19.15 3.58
C LEU A 7 -1.89 20.28 2.55
N GLY A 8 -1.43 19.95 1.34
CA GLY A 8 -1.38 20.91 0.25
C GLY A 8 -0.25 21.95 0.35
N VAL A 9 0.98 21.53 0.65
CA VAL A 9 2.13 22.31 0.14
C VAL A 9 2.25 22.11 -1.37
N GLU A 10 2.76 23.10 -2.10
CA GLU A 10 3.02 22.98 -3.54
C GLU A 10 3.76 21.67 -3.79
N SER A 11 3.12 20.74 -4.53
CA SER A 11 3.58 19.37 -4.87
C SER A 11 3.28 18.19 -3.93
N SER A 12 2.59 18.34 -2.79
CA SER A 12 2.19 17.17 -1.99
C SER A 12 0.90 16.50 -2.49
N SER A 13 0.95 15.19 -2.63
CA SER A 13 -0.23 14.36 -2.93
C SER A 13 -1.17 14.29 -1.73
N PHE A 14 -2.47 14.21 -1.98
CA PHE A 14 -3.47 14.04 -0.94
C PHE A 14 -4.69 13.30 -1.47
N SER A 15 -5.53 12.81 -0.56
CA SER A 15 -6.84 12.26 -0.90
C SER A 15 -7.88 12.71 0.12
N ILE A 16 -9.10 12.95 -0.34
CA ILE A 16 -10.27 13.25 0.49
C ILE A 16 -11.34 12.21 0.18
N SER A 17 -11.98 11.66 1.21
CA SER A 17 -13.07 10.68 1.08
C SER A 17 -14.19 11.04 2.03
N LEU A 18 -15.44 10.84 1.61
CA LEU A 18 -16.62 11.00 2.45
C LEU A 18 -17.82 10.26 1.88
N TRP A 19 -18.75 9.91 2.76
CA TRP A 19 -20.11 9.53 2.37
C TRP A 19 -21.03 10.76 2.38
N VAL A 20 -21.86 10.88 1.36
CA VAL A 20 -22.83 11.96 1.23
C VAL A 20 -24.22 11.41 0.93
N GLN A 21 -25.23 11.93 1.63
CA GLN A 21 -26.64 11.74 1.29
C GLN A 21 -27.30 13.11 1.14
N ARG A 22 -27.55 13.53 -0.10
CA ARG A 22 -28.12 14.84 -0.40
C ARG A 22 -29.65 14.80 -0.34
N THR A 23 -30.29 15.79 0.28
CA THR A 23 -31.76 15.85 0.42
C THR A 23 -32.45 16.81 -0.55
N SER A 24 -31.69 17.60 -1.33
CA SER A 24 -32.23 18.47 -2.39
C SER A 24 -31.24 18.63 -3.55
N THR A 25 -31.71 18.95 -4.76
CA THR A 25 -30.83 19.21 -5.92
C THR A 25 -30.26 20.63 -5.93
N GLY A 26 -30.37 21.37 -4.82
CA GLY A 26 -29.92 22.76 -4.71
C GLY A 26 -28.41 22.92 -4.66
N LYS A 27 -27.99 24.15 -4.33
CA LYS A 27 -26.60 24.52 -4.02
C LYS A 27 -25.99 23.56 -3.00
N GLY A 28 -24.66 23.40 -3.01
CA GLY A 28 -24.02 22.59 -1.98
C GLY A 28 -22.51 22.53 -2.09
N THR A 29 -21.86 23.22 -1.17
CA THR A 29 -20.45 23.02 -0.86
C THR A 29 -20.30 21.83 0.07
N LEU A 30 -19.53 20.82 -0.32
CA LEU A 30 -19.23 19.67 0.54
C LEU A 30 -17.96 19.93 1.35
N VAL A 31 -16.91 20.36 0.68
CA VAL A 31 -15.62 20.65 1.29
C VAL A 31 -15.20 22.05 0.86
N HIS A 32 -14.86 22.88 1.83
CA HIS A 32 -14.37 24.24 1.65
C HIS A 32 -13.04 24.41 2.39
N GLN A 33 -12.12 25.13 1.78
CA GLN A 33 -10.82 25.46 2.36
C GLN A 33 -10.62 26.97 2.29
N SER A 34 -10.17 27.59 3.39
CA SER A 34 -9.85 29.02 3.44
C SER A 34 -8.68 29.31 4.37
N SER A 35 -7.91 30.37 4.09
CA SER A 35 -6.86 30.81 5.02
C SER A 35 -7.40 31.59 6.23
N GLN A 36 -8.67 32.01 6.20
CA GLN A 36 -9.32 32.74 7.29
C GLN A 36 -10.51 31.96 7.89
N THR A 37 -10.79 32.19 9.18
CA THR A 37 -11.82 31.49 9.97
C THR A 37 -13.25 31.87 9.60
N ASP A 38 -13.43 33.02 8.96
CA ASP A 38 -14.69 33.50 8.40
C ASP A 38 -14.95 32.97 6.98
N GLY A 39 -14.07 32.12 6.44
CA GLY A 39 -14.17 31.56 5.10
C GLY A 39 -13.56 32.41 3.99
N HIS A 40 -12.93 33.54 4.30
CA HIS A 40 -12.32 34.44 3.32
C HIS A 40 -10.80 34.18 3.12
N GLY A 41 -10.15 35.07 2.38
CA GLY A 41 -8.72 35.00 2.08
C GLY A 41 -8.41 34.12 0.87
N SER A 42 -7.34 33.33 0.97
CA SER A 42 -7.05 32.33 -0.06
C SER A 42 -7.96 31.13 0.16
N CYS A 43 -8.96 30.97 -0.71
CA CYS A 43 -9.97 29.92 -0.54
C CYS A 43 -10.30 29.17 -1.84
N THR A 44 -10.72 27.92 -1.67
CA THR A 44 -11.20 27.04 -2.75
C THR A 44 -12.29 26.11 -2.22
N VAL A 45 -13.03 25.50 -3.14
CA VAL A 45 -14.08 24.51 -2.84
C VAL A 45 -13.69 23.21 -3.53
N PRO A 46 -12.89 22.32 -2.89
CA PRO A 46 -12.39 21.12 -3.55
C PRO A 46 -13.48 20.16 -4.00
N ILE A 47 -14.60 20.11 -3.28
CA ILE A 47 -15.72 19.21 -3.57
C ILE A 47 -17.03 19.95 -3.34
N GLY A 48 -17.93 19.90 -4.32
CA GLY A 48 -19.28 20.45 -4.20
C GLY A 48 -20.17 20.08 -5.38
N PHE A 49 -21.34 20.71 -5.47
CA PHE A 49 -22.31 20.45 -6.53
C PHE A 49 -22.46 21.63 -7.47
N SER A 50 -22.64 21.35 -8.76
CA SER A 50 -23.09 22.36 -9.72
C SER A 50 -24.56 22.72 -9.49
N SER A 51 -25.04 23.77 -10.15
CA SER A 51 -26.46 24.15 -10.13
C SER A 51 -27.38 23.10 -10.75
N ALA A 52 -26.85 22.23 -11.61
CA ALA A 52 -27.55 21.08 -12.18
C ALA A 52 -27.49 19.83 -11.27
N GLY A 53 -26.77 19.90 -10.15
CA GLY A 53 -26.64 18.82 -9.19
C GLY A 53 -25.55 17.79 -9.50
N ASN A 54 -24.70 18.02 -10.51
CA ASN A 54 -23.51 17.22 -10.77
C ASN A 54 -22.50 17.37 -9.63
N ILE A 55 -21.87 16.28 -9.22
CA ILE A 55 -20.72 16.36 -8.32
C ILE A 55 -19.53 16.98 -9.08
N ILE A 56 -18.85 17.94 -8.45
CA ILE A 56 -17.68 18.62 -9.00
C ILE A 56 -16.51 18.45 -8.04
N ALA A 57 -15.35 18.11 -8.59
CA ALA A 57 -14.08 18.18 -7.90
C ALA A 57 -13.18 19.26 -8.51
N THR A 58 -12.49 20.02 -7.68
CA THR A 58 -11.52 21.03 -8.11
C THR A 58 -10.23 20.91 -7.30
N ALA A 59 -9.13 21.40 -7.87
CA ALA A 59 -7.88 21.66 -7.16
C ALA A 59 -7.66 23.18 -7.05
N TRP A 60 -6.58 23.63 -6.39
CA TRP A 60 -6.16 25.04 -6.40
C TRP A 60 -5.55 25.42 -7.76
N ALA A 61 -6.38 25.41 -8.80
CA ALA A 61 -6.11 25.93 -10.15
C ALA A 61 -7.46 26.23 -10.86
N PRO A 62 -7.70 27.48 -11.33
CA PRO A 62 -9.01 27.92 -11.86
C PRO A 62 -9.59 27.10 -13.02
N ASP A 63 -8.75 26.49 -13.85
CA ASP A 63 -9.14 25.91 -15.14
C ASP A 63 -9.30 24.38 -15.11
N LYS A 64 -9.31 23.76 -13.93
CA LYS A 64 -9.06 22.32 -13.77
C LYS A 64 -10.04 21.70 -12.79
N GLN A 65 -11.20 21.34 -13.34
CA GLN A 65 -12.29 20.71 -12.62
C GLN A 65 -12.69 19.39 -13.28
N ILE A 66 -13.26 18.50 -12.49
CA ILE A 66 -13.89 17.28 -12.98
C ILE A 66 -15.38 17.40 -12.69
N THR A 67 -16.20 17.26 -13.73
CA THR A 67 -17.65 17.16 -13.58
C THR A 67 -18.04 15.69 -13.61
N GLY A 68 -18.47 15.18 -12.47
CA GLY A 68 -19.04 13.84 -12.34
C GLY A 68 -20.55 13.82 -12.59
N PRO A 69 -21.21 12.69 -12.30
CA PRO A 69 -22.64 12.51 -12.54
C PRO A 69 -23.53 13.33 -11.59
N VAL A 70 -24.80 13.47 -11.95
CA VAL A 70 -25.85 13.93 -11.02
C VAL A 70 -26.09 12.83 -9.98
N LEU A 71 -25.95 13.17 -8.69
CA LEU A 71 -26.22 12.22 -7.61
C LEU A 71 -27.72 12.16 -7.27
N SER A 72 -28.21 10.95 -7.04
CA SER A 72 -29.57 10.71 -6.55
C SER A 72 -29.80 11.37 -5.19
N ILE A 73 -30.97 11.97 -5.00
CA ILE A 73 -31.38 12.48 -3.68
C ILE A 73 -31.78 11.33 -2.76
N ASN A 74 -31.59 11.50 -1.45
CA ASN A 74 -31.92 10.53 -0.41
C ASN A 74 -31.25 9.15 -0.56
N ALA A 75 -30.13 9.09 -1.28
CA ALA A 75 -29.29 7.90 -1.40
C ALA A 75 -27.88 8.20 -0.90
N TRP A 76 -27.31 7.30 -0.10
CA TRP A 76 -25.90 7.39 0.29
C TRP A 76 -25.03 7.12 -0.94
N THR A 77 -24.06 8.00 -1.17
CA THR A 77 -23.07 7.89 -2.23
C THR A 77 -21.70 8.14 -1.63
N HIS A 78 -20.74 7.26 -1.90
CA HIS A 78 -19.35 7.48 -1.53
C HIS A 78 -18.68 8.37 -2.57
N ILE A 79 -17.99 9.41 -2.13
CA ILE A 79 -17.25 10.35 -2.97
C ILE A 79 -15.81 10.39 -2.48
N ALA A 80 -14.87 10.29 -3.41
CA ALA A 80 -13.48 10.53 -3.11
C ALA A 80 -12.78 11.33 -4.20
N THR A 81 -11.78 12.10 -3.81
CA THR A 81 -10.86 12.76 -4.71
C THR A 81 -9.44 12.40 -4.33
N THR A 82 -8.59 12.15 -5.32
CA THR A 82 -7.16 11.97 -5.14
C THR A 82 -6.42 13.01 -5.97
N TYR A 83 -5.28 13.46 -5.49
CA TYR A 83 -4.41 14.35 -6.23
C TYR A 83 -2.95 13.94 -6.06
N SER A 84 -2.20 13.96 -7.16
CA SER A 84 -0.74 14.01 -7.14
C SER A 84 -0.18 14.87 -8.28
N PRO A 85 1.06 15.36 -8.16
CA PRO A 85 1.72 16.08 -9.26
C PRO A 85 1.84 15.25 -10.54
N THR A 86 1.93 13.92 -10.39
CA THR A 86 2.13 12.98 -11.50
C THR A 86 0.82 12.58 -12.18
N ASN A 87 -0.24 12.34 -11.42
CA ASN A 87 -1.50 11.82 -11.95
C ASN A 87 -2.60 12.89 -12.09
N GLY A 88 -2.36 14.09 -11.56
CA GLY A 88 -3.36 15.15 -11.54
C GLY A 88 -4.44 14.87 -10.49
N LEU A 89 -5.61 15.49 -10.66
CA LEU A 89 -6.79 15.26 -9.82
C LEU A 89 -7.60 14.10 -10.42
N ILE A 90 -8.15 13.24 -9.58
CA ILE A 90 -9.09 12.18 -9.96
C ILE A 90 -10.32 12.27 -9.06
N LEU A 91 -11.50 12.07 -9.63
CA LEU A 91 -12.77 11.99 -8.90
C LEU A 91 -13.34 10.58 -8.99
N TYR A 92 -13.78 10.06 -7.85
CA TYR A 92 -14.40 8.76 -7.70
C TYR A 92 -15.82 8.89 -7.15
N VAL A 93 -16.72 8.05 -7.66
CA VAL A 93 -18.10 7.90 -7.17
C VAL A 93 -18.34 6.41 -6.94
N ASN A 94 -18.70 6.04 -5.71
CA ASN A 94 -18.88 4.64 -5.28
C ASN A 94 -17.70 3.76 -5.69
N GLY A 95 -16.47 4.25 -5.46
CA GLY A 95 -15.25 3.50 -5.71
C GLY A 95 -14.76 3.48 -7.16
N ALA A 96 -15.60 3.90 -8.12
CA ALA A 96 -15.22 3.95 -9.54
C ALA A 96 -14.74 5.35 -9.94
N SER A 97 -13.64 5.43 -10.71
CA SER A 97 -13.17 6.70 -11.26
C SER A 97 -14.16 7.22 -12.32
N VAL A 98 -14.62 8.46 -12.15
CA VAL A 98 -15.57 9.11 -13.07
C VAL A 98 -14.91 10.18 -13.94
N GLY A 99 -13.66 10.52 -13.64
CA GLY A 99 -12.85 11.41 -14.46
C GLY A 99 -11.52 11.75 -13.80
N SER A 100 -10.60 12.26 -14.61
CA SER A 100 -9.29 12.74 -14.16
C SER A 100 -8.84 13.96 -14.96
N THR A 101 -7.86 14.67 -14.43
CA THR A 101 -7.12 15.71 -15.14
C THR A 101 -5.73 15.21 -15.49
N CYS A 102 -5.03 15.89 -16.39
CA CYS A 102 -3.59 15.66 -16.56
C CYS A 102 -2.80 16.04 -15.29
N ALA A 103 -1.56 15.54 -15.21
CA ALA A 103 -0.52 15.99 -14.28
C ALA A 103 -0.45 17.52 -14.20
N GLN A 104 -0.41 18.06 -12.98
CA GLN A 104 -0.44 19.51 -12.76
C GLN A 104 0.12 19.88 -11.39
N SER A 105 0.68 21.09 -11.27
CA SER A 105 1.05 21.67 -9.98
C SER A 105 -0.19 22.19 -9.26
N ASN A 106 -0.40 21.77 -8.02
CA ASN A 106 -1.39 22.36 -7.13
C ASN A 106 -0.82 23.67 -6.57
N GLY A 107 -1.40 24.80 -6.95
CA GLY A 107 -1.01 26.14 -6.48
C GLY A 107 -1.55 26.44 -5.07
N ALA A 108 -1.50 25.44 -4.19
CA ALA A 108 -2.02 25.54 -2.84
C ALA A 108 -1.19 26.55 -2.01
N PRO A 109 -1.83 27.36 -1.16
CA PRO A 109 -1.13 28.37 -0.39
C PRO A 109 -0.14 27.74 0.60
N SER A 110 0.99 28.39 0.84
CA SER A 110 1.99 27.98 1.83
C SER A 110 1.58 28.31 3.28
N GLU A 111 0.29 28.39 3.56
CA GLU A 111 -0.30 28.80 4.83
C GLU A 111 -1.20 27.70 5.41
N VAL A 112 -1.49 27.77 6.72
CA VAL A 112 -2.48 26.88 7.33
C VAL A 112 -3.86 27.22 6.78
N VAL A 113 -4.54 26.20 6.27
CA VAL A 113 -5.92 26.32 5.77
C VAL A 113 -6.90 25.69 6.74
N ILE A 114 -8.08 26.30 6.81
CA ILE A 114 -9.20 25.87 7.63
C ILE A 114 -10.15 25.11 6.72
N LEU A 115 -10.44 23.87 7.13
CA LEU A 115 -11.36 23.00 6.44
C LEU A 115 -12.76 23.17 7.03
N THR A 116 -13.73 23.51 6.19
CA THR A 116 -15.16 23.56 6.57
C THR A 116 -15.94 22.56 5.74
N LEU A 117 -16.86 21.84 6.38
CA LEU A 117 -17.71 20.84 5.74
C LEU A 117 -19.14 21.35 5.62
N GLY A 118 -19.78 21.03 4.49
CA GLY A 118 -21.21 21.29 4.27
C GLY A 118 -21.60 22.77 4.15
N ASN A 119 -20.64 23.69 4.19
CA ASN A 119 -20.90 25.12 4.04
C ASN A 119 -19.71 25.85 3.43
N SER A 120 -20.01 26.92 2.70
CA SER A 120 -19.02 27.93 2.33
C SER A 120 -19.42 29.22 3.04
N LEU A 121 -18.58 29.67 3.97
CA LEU A 121 -18.83 30.89 4.75
C LEU A 121 -18.62 32.16 3.92
N SER A 122 -17.97 32.05 2.76
CA SER A 122 -17.66 33.20 1.92
C SER A 122 -18.89 33.75 1.20
N GLY A 123 -19.13 35.04 1.31
CA GLY A 123 -19.88 35.80 0.32
C GLY A 123 -19.08 35.88 -0.98
N GLY A 124 -19.17 34.89 -1.87
CA GLY A 124 -18.79 34.99 -3.29
C GLY A 124 -17.32 35.16 -3.68
N GLU A 125 -16.36 35.17 -2.76
CA GLU A 125 -14.94 35.43 -3.06
C GLU A 125 -14.14 34.18 -3.48
N CYS A 126 -14.62 32.96 -3.18
CA CYS A 126 -13.91 31.75 -3.55
C CYS A 126 -14.16 31.40 -5.02
N ASN A 127 -13.08 31.31 -5.81
CA ASN A 127 -13.12 30.99 -7.23
C ASN A 127 -13.52 29.53 -7.46
N SER A 128 -14.82 29.26 -7.56
CA SER A 128 -15.33 28.07 -8.25
C SER A 128 -16.50 28.47 -9.13
N GLN A 129 -16.22 28.74 -10.41
CA GLN A 129 -17.25 29.12 -11.38
C GLN A 129 -18.27 28.00 -11.66
N SER A 130 -17.97 26.76 -11.26
CA SER A 130 -18.81 25.59 -11.57
C SER A 130 -19.46 24.93 -10.36
N ILE A 131 -19.01 25.24 -9.14
CA ILE A 131 -19.71 24.82 -7.93
C ILE A 131 -20.70 25.90 -7.53
N ALA A 132 -21.96 25.52 -7.39
CA ALA A 132 -23.01 26.39 -6.91
C ALA A 132 -22.86 26.57 -5.39
N MET A 133 -22.05 27.56 -5.01
CA MET A 133 -21.72 27.87 -3.62
C MET A 133 -22.97 28.08 -2.77
N GLY A 134 -22.97 27.45 -1.59
CA GLY A 134 -24.02 27.54 -0.58
C GLY A 134 -23.97 26.37 0.39
N THR A 135 -24.79 26.44 1.43
CA THR A 135 -24.91 25.38 2.42
C THR A 135 -25.44 24.09 1.78
N PHE A 136 -24.73 23.00 2.02
CA PHE A 136 -25.16 21.67 1.63
C PHE A 136 -26.35 21.24 2.49
N SER A 137 -27.41 20.76 1.82
CA SER A 137 -28.58 20.19 2.47
C SER A 137 -28.54 18.66 2.38
N GLY A 138 -28.24 18.02 3.51
CA GLY A 138 -28.16 16.57 3.60
C GLY A 138 -27.31 16.10 4.78
N TYR A 139 -26.83 14.87 4.68
CA TYR A 139 -25.99 14.22 5.67
C TYR A 139 -24.61 13.93 5.08
N LEU A 140 -23.59 14.11 5.90
CA LEU A 140 -22.20 13.73 5.62
C LEU A 140 -21.78 12.72 6.68
N ASP A 141 -21.01 11.73 6.27
CA ASP A 141 -20.49 10.71 7.17
C ASP A 141 -19.09 10.28 6.73
N GLU A 142 -18.31 9.72 7.66
CA GLU A 142 -17.00 9.12 7.43
C GLU A 142 -16.05 10.00 6.59
N PHE A 143 -15.95 11.28 6.97
CA PHE A 143 -15.04 12.23 6.34
C PHE A 143 -13.58 11.91 6.71
N ARG A 144 -12.75 11.69 5.68
CA ARG A 144 -11.34 11.33 5.83
C ARG A 144 -10.45 12.14 4.91
N VAL A 145 -9.26 12.46 5.41
CA VAL A 145 -8.20 13.10 4.63
C VAL A 145 -6.90 12.33 4.81
N TYR A 146 -6.21 12.08 3.70
CA TYR A 146 -4.96 11.35 3.64
C TYR A 146 -3.86 12.25 3.08
N SER A 147 -2.66 12.18 3.65
CA SER A 147 -1.47 12.91 3.19
C SER A 147 -0.73 12.20 2.03
N ARG A 148 -1.47 11.40 1.25
CA ARG A 148 -0.97 10.69 0.07
C ARG A 148 -2.09 10.48 -0.96
N GLU A 149 -1.70 10.14 -2.16
CA GLU A 149 -2.60 9.58 -3.17
C GLU A 149 -2.97 8.15 -2.76
N LEU A 150 -4.27 7.88 -2.66
CA LEU A 150 -4.81 6.52 -2.52
C LEU A 150 -4.93 5.87 -3.90
N SER A 151 -4.70 4.57 -3.98
CA SER A 151 -4.91 3.77 -5.19
C SER A 151 -6.41 3.46 -5.42
N ASP A 152 -6.77 3.07 -6.64
CA ASP A 152 -8.14 2.67 -7.00
C ASP A 152 -8.69 1.58 -6.07
N THR A 153 -7.86 0.60 -5.70
CA THR A 153 -8.23 -0.48 -4.78
C THR A 153 -8.53 0.04 -3.38
N GLU A 154 -7.71 0.97 -2.87
CA GLU A 154 -7.94 1.57 -1.56
C GLU A 154 -9.20 2.43 -1.55
N ILE A 155 -9.47 3.18 -2.63
CA ILE A 155 -10.70 3.95 -2.78
C ILE A 155 -11.93 3.03 -2.83
N TYR A 156 -11.85 1.92 -3.55
CA TYR A 156 -12.94 0.94 -3.58
C TYR A 156 -13.21 0.33 -2.20
N ALA A 157 -12.16 0.01 -1.43
CA ALA A 157 -12.31 -0.51 -0.06
C ALA A 157 -13.07 0.49 0.85
N LEU A 158 -12.85 1.80 0.71
CA LEU A 158 -13.59 2.82 1.49
C LEU A 158 -15.11 2.84 1.20
N THR A 159 -15.57 2.23 0.11
CA THR A 159 -17.01 2.06 -0.19
C THR A 159 -17.65 0.91 0.58
N LYS A 160 -16.83 -0.01 1.09
CA LYS A 160 -17.24 -1.20 1.84
C LYS A 160 -17.23 -0.97 3.34
N ASP A 161 -16.56 0.09 3.75
CA ASP A 161 -16.38 0.53 5.14
C ASP A 161 -17.67 0.73 5.95
N LYS A 162 -18.85 0.75 5.32
CA LYS A 162 -20.14 0.81 6.02
C LYS A 162 -20.60 -0.55 6.56
N THR A 163 -20.21 -1.65 5.93
CA THR A 163 -20.49 -3.02 6.42
C THR A 163 -19.43 -3.43 7.43
N CYS A 164 -18.16 -3.15 7.12
CA CYS A 164 -17.00 -3.60 7.92
C CYS A 164 -16.92 -3.17 9.40
N PHE A 165 -17.84 -2.38 9.95
CA PHE A 165 -17.77 -1.92 11.36
C PHE A 165 -19.15 -1.70 11.98
N ASP A 166 -20.20 -2.33 11.45
CA ASP A 166 -21.57 -2.12 11.91
C ASP A 166 -22.05 -3.17 12.93
N GLY A 167 -21.19 -4.15 13.26
CA GLY A 167 -21.44 -5.16 14.27
C GLY A 167 -22.38 -6.27 13.80
N ILE A 168 -22.66 -6.38 12.51
CA ILE A 168 -23.37 -7.50 11.91
C ILE A 168 -22.50 -8.14 10.83
N MET A 169 -22.72 -9.43 10.55
CA MET A 169 -22.04 -10.10 9.45
C MET A 169 -22.82 -9.86 8.15
N ASP A 170 -22.39 -8.88 7.34
CA ASP A 170 -23.00 -8.60 6.04
C ASP A 170 -21.95 -8.27 4.95
N GLY A 171 -22.41 -7.87 3.76
CA GLY A 171 -21.50 -7.68 2.63
C GLY A 171 -20.76 -8.95 2.20
N ASP A 172 -19.43 -8.89 2.14
CA ASP A 172 -18.53 -10.01 1.85
C ASP A 172 -17.64 -10.41 3.04
N GLU A 173 -18.05 -10.03 4.26
CA GLU A 173 -17.39 -10.42 5.50
C GLU A 173 -17.40 -11.94 5.71
N THR A 174 -16.34 -12.44 6.34
CA THR A 174 -16.23 -13.86 6.72
C THR A 174 -16.39 -14.09 8.21
N ASP A 175 -16.25 -13.05 9.03
CA ASP A 175 -16.75 -12.98 10.41
C ASP A 175 -17.27 -11.54 10.66
N ILE A 176 -17.98 -11.30 11.77
CA ILE A 176 -18.54 -9.97 12.07
C ILE A 176 -17.47 -8.90 11.92
N ASP A 177 -17.72 -7.93 11.02
CA ASP A 177 -16.88 -6.79 10.71
C ASP A 177 -15.53 -7.11 10.02
N CYS A 178 -15.22 -8.36 9.64
CA CYS A 178 -13.90 -8.71 9.08
C CYS A 178 -13.93 -9.76 7.96
N GLY A 179 -12.82 -9.83 7.20
CA GLY A 179 -12.65 -10.75 6.08
C GLY A 179 -13.19 -10.23 4.75
N GLY A 180 -12.94 -10.96 3.66
CA GLY A 180 -13.31 -10.52 2.32
C GLY A 180 -12.63 -9.21 1.95
N SER A 181 -13.43 -8.16 1.68
CA SER A 181 -12.93 -6.82 1.39
C SER A 181 -12.66 -5.96 2.63
N CYS A 182 -13.06 -6.42 3.82
CA CYS A 182 -12.83 -5.75 5.09
C CYS A 182 -11.42 -6.00 5.64
N PHE A 183 -11.13 -5.51 6.84
CA PHE A 183 -9.86 -5.81 7.49
C PHE A 183 -9.72 -7.30 7.80
N LYS A 184 -8.48 -7.75 7.96
CA LYS A 184 -8.18 -9.15 8.22
C LYS A 184 -8.71 -9.59 9.59
N CYS A 185 -9.38 -10.73 9.63
CA CYS A 185 -9.85 -11.37 10.84
C CYS A 185 -8.69 -11.82 11.75
N ALA A 186 -8.89 -11.68 13.05
CA ALA A 186 -7.97 -12.10 14.08
C ALA A 186 -8.01 -13.62 14.29
N VAL A 187 -7.04 -14.15 15.04
CA VAL A 187 -7.01 -15.57 15.41
C VAL A 187 -8.29 -15.95 16.16
N GLY A 188 -8.88 -17.08 15.79
CA GLY A 188 -10.12 -17.62 16.36
C GLY A 188 -11.41 -17.11 15.71
N GLN A 189 -11.32 -16.13 14.81
CA GLN A 189 -12.44 -15.63 14.02
C GLN A 189 -12.67 -16.47 12.75
N ASN A 190 -13.89 -16.38 12.21
CA ASN A 190 -14.27 -17.14 11.03
C ASN A 190 -13.59 -16.60 9.75
N CYS A 191 -13.31 -17.49 8.81
CA CYS A 191 -12.69 -17.18 7.53
C CYS A 191 -13.13 -18.15 6.43
N ILE A 192 -12.97 -17.74 5.17
CA ILE A 192 -13.19 -18.62 4.00
C ILE A 192 -11.84 -18.93 3.32
N LEU A 193 -10.97 -17.93 3.25
CA LEU A 193 -9.67 -17.97 2.61
C LEU A 193 -8.58 -17.52 3.58
N THR A 194 -7.35 -17.99 3.40
CA THR A 194 -6.19 -17.52 4.19
C THR A 194 -5.97 -16.02 4.06
N ILE A 195 -6.39 -15.41 2.95
CA ILE A 195 -6.33 -13.97 2.78
C ILE A 195 -7.31 -13.23 3.70
N ASP A 196 -8.30 -13.87 4.31
CA ASP A 196 -9.17 -13.22 5.29
C ASP A 196 -8.47 -13.07 6.65
N CYS A 197 -7.44 -13.86 6.92
CA CYS A 197 -6.78 -13.91 8.22
C CYS A 197 -5.57 -12.97 8.32
N ASN A 198 -5.34 -12.45 9.52
CA ASN A 198 -4.19 -11.59 9.79
C ASN A 198 -2.93 -12.43 10.03
N ASN A 199 -2.17 -12.67 8.96
CA ASN A 199 -0.87 -13.35 8.97
C ASN A 199 -0.90 -14.76 9.61
N VAL A 200 -2.03 -15.47 9.47
CA VAL A 200 -2.22 -16.85 9.93
C VAL A 200 -3.05 -17.64 8.91
N LEU A 201 -2.98 -18.97 8.99
CA LEU A 201 -3.68 -19.85 8.06
C LEU A 201 -5.19 -19.93 8.40
N CYS A 202 -6.04 -19.80 7.38
CA CYS A 202 -7.45 -20.17 7.50
C CYS A 202 -7.58 -21.69 7.39
N THR A 203 -7.99 -22.36 8.46
CA THR A 203 -8.15 -23.82 8.49
C THR A 203 -9.37 -24.20 9.31
N ASN A 204 -10.19 -25.10 8.76
CA ASN A 204 -11.51 -25.44 9.29
C ASN A 204 -12.38 -24.18 9.52
N ASP A 205 -12.40 -23.28 8.54
CA ASP A 205 -13.17 -22.04 8.51
C ASP A 205 -12.83 -21.06 9.66
N ILE A 206 -11.67 -21.22 10.31
CA ILE A 206 -11.22 -20.37 11.42
C ILE A 206 -9.77 -19.94 11.17
N CYS A 207 -9.46 -18.68 11.47
CA CYS A 207 -8.09 -18.18 11.50
C CYS A 207 -7.33 -18.86 12.65
N ALA A 208 -6.53 -19.88 12.36
CA ALA A 208 -5.85 -20.65 13.39
C ALA A 208 -4.67 -19.88 13.98
N ASN A 209 -4.19 -20.32 15.15
CA ASN A 209 -2.89 -19.85 15.66
C ASN A 209 -1.79 -20.20 14.67
N ALA A 210 -0.84 -19.29 14.51
CA ALA A 210 0.37 -19.51 13.73
C ALA A 210 1.12 -20.76 14.23
N THR A 211 1.57 -21.61 13.32
CA THR A 211 2.37 -22.79 13.65
C THR A 211 3.52 -22.95 12.67
N CYS A 212 4.58 -23.65 13.07
CA CYS A 212 5.76 -23.83 12.23
C CYS A 212 5.54 -24.66 10.95
N ASN A 213 4.35 -25.19 10.71
CA ASN A 213 4.05 -26.06 9.56
C ASN A 213 2.70 -25.66 8.94
N ASP A 214 2.41 -24.36 8.88
CA ASP A 214 1.18 -23.81 8.32
C ASP A 214 1.36 -23.21 6.90
N GLY A 215 2.55 -23.39 6.30
CA GLY A 215 2.90 -22.88 4.98
C GLY A 215 3.11 -21.36 4.89
N LEU A 216 3.10 -20.64 6.01
CA LEU A 216 3.29 -19.19 6.06
C LEU A 216 4.53 -18.84 6.87
N LYS A 217 5.29 -17.82 6.43
CA LYS A 217 6.42 -17.29 7.21
C LYS A 217 5.92 -16.42 8.37
N ASN A 218 5.59 -17.03 9.50
CA ASN A 218 5.01 -16.36 10.68
C ASN A 218 5.62 -16.89 11.99
N ASN A 219 5.02 -16.60 13.16
CA ASN A 219 5.42 -17.13 14.48
C ASN A 219 6.91 -17.00 14.90
N GLY A 220 7.66 -16.10 14.26
CA GLY A 220 9.10 -15.94 14.50
C GLY A 220 10.01 -16.79 13.62
N GLU A 221 9.47 -17.43 12.58
CA GLU A 221 10.22 -18.14 11.55
C GLU A 221 11.18 -17.23 10.77
N THR A 222 12.33 -17.77 10.40
CA THR A 222 13.31 -17.07 9.56
C THR A 222 13.28 -17.47 8.10
N ASP A 223 12.66 -18.61 7.77
CA ASP A 223 12.14 -18.97 6.44
C ASP A 223 10.81 -19.73 6.58
N VAL A 224 10.05 -19.89 5.49
CA VAL A 224 8.76 -20.59 5.52
C VAL A 224 8.91 -21.97 6.15
N GLU A 225 8.18 -22.21 7.25
CA GLU A 225 8.13 -23.46 8.02
C GLU A 225 9.41 -23.82 8.79
N CYS A 226 10.35 -22.89 8.99
CA CYS A 226 11.57 -23.15 9.76
C CYS A 226 12.27 -21.92 10.35
N GLY A 227 13.20 -22.19 11.26
CA GLY A 227 14.08 -21.21 11.88
C GLY A 227 13.43 -20.37 12.97
N GLY A 228 14.22 -19.53 13.63
CA GLY A 228 13.80 -18.80 14.83
C GLY A 228 13.74 -19.69 16.07
N SER A 229 13.35 -19.10 17.20
CA SER A 229 13.37 -19.78 18.51
C SER A 229 12.27 -20.83 18.69
N ASN A 230 11.21 -20.75 17.90
CA ASN A 230 9.98 -21.52 18.11
C ASN A 230 9.83 -22.71 17.16
N CYS A 231 10.67 -22.78 16.14
CA CYS A 231 10.58 -23.78 15.06
C CYS A 231 11.88 -24.56 14.93
N LEU A 232 11.83 -25.66 14.18
CA LEU A 232 13.03 -26.43 13.88
C LEU A 232 13.98 -25.60 13.01
N PRO A 233 15.31 -25.78 13.13
CA PRO A 233 16.25 -25.08 12.28
C PRO A 233 16.01 -25.39 10.80
N CYS A 234 16.39 -24.45 9.95
CA CYS A 234 16.30 -24.54 8.52
C CYS A 234 17.49 -25.30 7.91
N GLY A 235 17.22 -26.07 6.86
CA GLY A 235 18.26 -26.67 6.04
C GLY A 235 19.04 -25.64 5.21
N ASN A 236 20.14 -26.09 4.59
CA ASN A 236 20.98 -25.24 3.74
C ASN A 236 20.20 -24.60 2.58
N GLY A 237 20.53 -23.35 2.24
CA GLY A 237 19.88 -22.54 1.20
C GLY A 237 18.65 -21.75 1.66
N LYS A 238 18.17 -21.98 2.88
CA LYS A 238 17.02 -21.29 3.48
C LYS A 238 17.43 -20.00 4.17
N ALA A 239 16.50 -19.06 4.29
CA ALA A 239 16.75 -17.79 4.98
C ALA A 239 16.96 -18.00 6.49
N CYS A 240 17.83 -17.19 7.09
CA CYS A 240 18.14 -17.23 8.52
C CYS A 240 18.51 -15.84 9.05
N SER A 241 18.42 -15.63 10.36
CA SER A 241 18.87 -14.41 11.04
C SER A 241 19.96 -14.65 12.09
N ALA A 242 20.09 -15.89 12.56
CA ALA A 242 21.12 -16.34 13.48
C ALA A 242 21.58 -17.76 13.13
N ASP A 243 22.79 -18.13 13.56
CA ASP A 243 23.35 -19.48 13.34
C ASP A 243 22.43 -20.57 13.87
N ASP A 244 21.78 -20.34 15.01
CA ASP A 244 20.87 -21.32 15.61
C ASP A 244 19.64 -21.64 14.76
N ASP A 245 19.29 -20.75 13.82
CA ASP A 245 18.21 -20.96 12.86
C ASP A 245 18.58 -21.99 11.80
N CYS A 246 19.84 -22.42 11.70
CA CYS A 246 20.30 -23.35 10.68
C CYS A 246 20.63 -24.71 11.29
N ASP A 247 20.29 -25.79 10.59
CA ASP A 247 20.70 -27.15 10.95
C ASP A 247 22.24 -27.26 11.02
N SER A 248 22.92 -26.54 10.13
CA SER A 248 24.38 -26.44 10.07
C SER A 248 25.02 -25.60 11.19
N LYS A 249 24.21 -24.85 11.95
CA LYS A 249 24.66 -23.83 12.90
C LYS A 249 25.52 -22.73 12.27
N ASN A 250 25.18 -22.36 11.03
CA ASN A 250 25.93 -21.36 10.28
C ASN A 250 25.02 -20.56 9.34
N CYS A 251 24.69 -19.35 9.77
CA CYS A 251 23.91 -18.39 9.02
C CYS A 251 24.82 -17.34 8.40
N ARG A 252 25.12 -17.47 7.11
CA ARG A 252 26.00 -16.55 6.40
C ARG A 252 25.22 -15.70 5.40
N CYS A 253 25.36 -14.38 5.52
CA CYS A 253 24.67 -13.42 4.64
C CYS A 253 23.14 -13.63 4.58
N GLY A 254 22.53 -14.05 5.70
CA GLY A 254 21.10 -14.29 5.82
C GLY A 254 20.60 -15.59 5.19
N THR A 255 21.52 -16.52 4.85
CA THR A 255 21.19 -17.84 4.31
C THR A 255 21.93 -18.93 5.08
N CYS A 256 21.24 -20.03 5.40
CA CYS A 256 21.87 -21.20 5.99
C CYS A 256 22.81 -21.83 4.98
N ILE A 257 24.06 -21.98 5.35
CA ILE A 257 25.07 -22.66 4.52
C ILE A 257 25.63 -23.85 5.28
N ASP A 258 26.16 -24.83 4.56
CA ASP A 258 26.86 -25.92 5.22
C ASP A 258 28.04 -25.34 6.02
N LYS A 259 28.32 -25.94 7.19
CA LYS A 259 29.44 -25.53 8.02
C LYS A 259 30.76 -25.75 7.30
N ILE A 260 30.85 -26.86 6.57
CA ILE A 260 32.00 -27.24 5.72
C ILE A 260 32.34 -26.11 4.75
N CYS A 261 31.32 -25.49 4.13
CA CYS A 261 31.47 -24.40 3.15
C CYS A 261 31.93 -23.04 3.72
N SER A 262 32.60 -23.01 4.88
CA SER A 262 33.02 -21.78 5.57
C SER A 262 33.96 -22.00 6.76
N ASP A 263 34.47 -23.21 6.97
CA ASP A 263 35.30 -23.52 8.12
C ASP A 263 36.80 -23.25 7.89
N GLY A 264 37.15 -22.75 6.71
CA GLY A 264 38.50 -22.31 6.35
C GLY A 264 39.45 -23.45 6.01
N ILE A 265 38.94 -24.68 5.84
CA ILE A 265 39.69 -25.82 5.34
C ILE A 265 39.11 -26.29 4.01
N ILE A 266 39.77 -27.27 3.37
CA ILE A 266 39.21 -27.94 2.18
C ILE A 266 38.73 -29.30 2.66
N ASP A 267 37.43 -29.47 2.85
CA ASP A 267 36.85 -30.75 3.20
C ASP A 267 35.52 -31.03 2.48
N GLY A 268 34.85 -32.12 2.84
CA GLY A 268 33.65 -32.57 2.14
C GLY A 268 33.86 -32.77 0.62
N ASN A 269 33.08 -32.05 -0.19
CA ASN A 269 33.14 -32.09 -1.66
C ASN A 269 33.62 -30.77 -2.29
N GLU A 270 34.24 -29.90 -1.50
CA GLU A 270 34.80 -28.63 -1.93
C GLU A 270 35.87 -28.82 -3.01
N THR A 271 36.06 -27.78 -3.82
CA THR A 271 37.10 -27.72 -4.83
C THR A 271 38.19 -26.72 -4.52
N ASP A 272 37.90 -25.71 -3.70
CA ASP A 272 38.84 -24.82 -3.03
C ASP A 272 38.29 -24.49 -1.62
N ILE A 273 39.07 -23.83 -0.77
CA ILE A 273 38.69 -23.53 0.62
C ILE A 273 37.31 -22.85 0.64
N ASP A 274 36.34 -23.48 1.30
CA ASP A 274 34.97 -23.00 1.51
C ASP A 274 34.12 -22.81 0.23
N CYS A 275 34.50 -23.43 -0.90
CA CYS A 275 33.76 -23.25 -2.17
C CYS A 275 33.82 -24.44 -3.14
N GLY A 276 32.85 -24.47 -4.07
CA GLY A 276 32.70 -25.51 -5.10
C GLY A 276 32.01 -26.79 -4.62
N GLY A 277 31.68 -27.70 -5.53
CA GLY A 277 30.88 -28.89 -5.19
C GLY A 277 29.46 -28.52 -4.77
N SER A 278 29.09 -28.82 -3.51
CA SER A 278 27.80 -28.36 -2.93
C SER A 278 27.89 -27.01 -2.21
N CYS A 279 29.09 -26.43 -2.14
CA CYS A 279 29.33 -25.13 -1.53
C CYS A 279 29.07 -23.97 -2.51
N PRO A 280 29.01 -22.71 -2.03
CA PRO A 280 28.94 -21.56 -2.91
C PRO A 280 30.02 -21.60 -3.99
N ALA A 281 29.70 -21.08 -5.17
CA ALA A 281 30.61 -21.14 -6.29
C ALA A 281 31.87 -20.31 -6.04
N CYS A 282 33.02 -20.88 -6.37
CA CYS A 282 34.34 -20.30 -6.26
C CYS A 282 34.52 -19.05 -7.14
N ALA A 283 35.25 -18.08 -6.61
CA ALA A 283 35.65 -16.86 -7.29
C ALA A 283 36.72 -17.12 -8.36
N ALA A 284 37.10 -16.08 -9.11
CA ALA A 284 38.17 -16.17 -10.10
C ALA A 284 39.50 -16.62 -9.46
N TYR A 285 40.23 -17.48 -10.17
CA TYR A 285 41.50 -18.09 -9.78
C TYR A 285 41.46 -19.11 -8.65
N GLN A 286 40.28 -19.39 -8.08
CA GLN A 286 40.10 -20.48 -7.15
C GLN A 286 40.00 -21.83 -7.87
N MET A 287 40.27 -22.91 -7.15
CA MET A 287 40.31 -24.27 -7.69
C MET A 287 38.90 -24.83 -7.98
N CYS A 288 38.77 -25.61 -9.06
CA CYS A 288 37.50 -26.19 -9.52
C CYS A 288 37.68 -27.57 -10.15
N LYS A 289 36.60 -28.35 -10.22
CA LYS A 289 36.54 -29.62 -10.95
C LYS A 289 35.59 -29.56 -12.15
N VAL A 290 34.52 -28.79 -12.04
CA VAL A 290 33.50 -28.60 -13.09
C VAL A 290 33.12 -27.12 -13.23
N ASP A 291 32.55 -26.75 -14.37
CA ASP A 291 32.13 -25.36 -14.65
C ASP A 291 31.16 -24.80 -13.59
N GLN A 292 30.34 -25.65 -12.98
CA GLN A 292 29.37 -25.27 -11.96
C GLN A 292 30.01 -24.88 -10.62
N ASP A 293 31.27 -25.26 -10.38
CA ASP A 293 32.01 -24.83 -9.19
C ASP A 293 32.38 -23.34 -9.26
N CYS A 294 32.26 -22.69 -10.41
CA CYS A 294 32.71 -21.31 -10.62
C CYS A 294 31.54 -20.31 -10.63
N SER A 295 31.73 -19.17 -9.97
CA SER A 295 30.68 -18.15 -9.87
C SER A 295 30.30 -17.57 -11.24
N THR A 296 29.00 -17.48 -11.51
CA THR A 296 28.47 -16.85 -12.72
C THR A 296 28.27 -15.34 -12.58
N ALA A 297 28.41 -14.81 -11.36
CA ALA A 297 28.21 -13.40 -11.02
C ALA A 297 29.27 -12.46 -11.61
N SER A 298 30.40 -13.00 -12.11
CA SER A 298 31.48 -12.22 -12.73
C SER A 298 31.84 -12.80 -14.10
N ASN A 299 31.45 -12.13 -15.19
CA ASN A 299 32.09 -12.20 -16.52
C ASN A 299 32.52 -13.58 -17.07
N ASN A 300 31.56 -14.49 -17.31
CA ASN A 300 31.77 -15.70 -18.12
C ASN A 300 32.98 -16.55 -17.65
N ILE A 301 33.04 -16.83 -16.34
CA ILE A 301 34.06 -17.68 -15.72
C ILE A 301 33.62 -19.15 -15.86
N SER A 302 34.57 -20.03 -16.18
CA SER A 302 34.40 -21.48 -16.31
C SER A 302 35.61 -22.22 -15.73
N CYS A 303 35.49 -23.51 -15.49
CA CYS A 303 36.59 -24.31 -14.96
C CYS A 303 37.58 -24.67 -16.08
N LEU A 304 38.74 -24.01 -16.11
CA LEU A 304 39.79 -24.21 -17.11
C LEU A 304 41.06 -24.70 -16.41
N ASN A 305 41.58 -25.85 -16.82
CA ASN A 305 42.79 -26.47 -16.25
C ASN A 305 42.77 -26.60 -14.71
N GLY A 306 41.59 -26.76 -14.11
CA GLY A 306 41.41 -26.91 -12.66
C GLY A 306 41.32 -25.59 -11.89
N SER A 307 41.23 -24.44 -12.56
CA SER A 307 40.98 -23.13 -11.94
C SER A 307 39.82 -22.38 -12.61
N CYS A 308 39.09 -21.59 -11.83
CA CYS A 308 38.00 -20.74 -12.31
C CYS A 308 38.56 -19.53 -13.07
N GLU A 309 38.54 -19.60 -14.39
CA GLU A 309 39.11 -18.57 -15.28
C GLU A 309 38.07 -18.04 -16.28
N ARG A 310 38.28 -16.83 -16.80
CA ARG A 310 37.40 -16.22 -17.80
C ARG A 310 37.50 -16.94 -19.15
N LYS A 311 36.36 -17.25 -19.77
CA LYS A 311 36.29 -17.67 -21.18
C LYS A 311 36.69 -16.51 -22.09
N TYR A 312 37.84 -16.63 -22.73
CA TYR A 312 38.15 -15.87 -23.93
C TYR A 312 37.78 -16.70 -25.16
N SER A 313 36.69 -16.35 -25.83
CA SER A 313 36.43 -16.83 -27.18
C SER A 313 37.32 -16.02 -28.12
N CYS A 314 38.34 -16.64 -28.71
CA CYS A 314 38.97 -16.06 -29.90
C CYS A 314 37.93 -16.05 -31.02
N MET A 315 37.49 -14.86 -31.43
CA MET A 315 36.81 -14.62 -32.71
C MET A 315 37.83 -14.57 -33.83
#